data_AF-A0AA96M6S6-F1
#
_entry.id   AF-A0AA96M6S6-F1
#
_cell.length_a   1.000
_cell.length_b   1.000
_cell.length_c   1.000
_cell.angle_alpha   90.00
_cell.angle_beta   90.00
_cell.angle_gamma   90.00
#
_symmetry.space_group_name_H-M   'P 1'
#
loop_
_entity.id
_entity.type
_entity.pdbx_description
1 polymer ?
#
loop_
_entity_poly.entity_id
_entity_poly.type
_entity_poly.pdbx_seq_one_letter_code
_entity_poly.pdbx_strand_id
1 'polypeptide(L)'
;MTKYWNFEYGRLLFESEVYSRIPRSLLPSKPEDFGYLYIAKVLFPVEFYRNQGAPAFGYGEYYADFGLFTPFYLAISGAVKGVIAKYFYNRLLNDSNACFFILFLFSCGVGIIPVSMGYLLSEHLFIAFILFAMINAKLFGANNKHNSSISN
;
A
#
# COMPACT_ATOMS: atom_id res chain seq x y z
N MET A 1 -14.89 -21.14 13.85
CA MET A 1 -15.65 -19.88 13.93
C MET A 1 -16.51 -19.93 15.17
N THR A 2 -16.27 -19.01 16.12
CA THR A 2 -17.17 -18.85 17.27
C THR A 2 -18.54 -18.40 16.76
N LYS A 3 -19.61 -18.80 17.45
CA LYS A 3 -21.02 -18.65 17.04
C LYS A 3 -21.50 -17.20 16.85
N TYR A 4 -20.61 -16.21 16.94
CA TYR A 4 -20.92 -14.78 17.05
C TYR A 4 -20.13 -13.85 16.09
N TRP A 5 -19.27 -14.39 15.23
CA TRP A 5 -18.54 -13.55 14.26
C TRP A 5 -19.22 -13.61 12.88
N ASN A 6 -19.75 -12.47 12.43
CA ASN A 6 -20.24 -12.29 11.06
C ASN A 6 -19.12 -11.74 10.16
N PHE A 7 -19.21 -12.02 8.86
CA PHE A 7 -18.26 -11.46 7.90
C PHE A 7 -18.42 -9.95 7.80
N GLU A 8 -17.29 -9.26 7.66
CA GLU A 8 -17.23 -7.79 7.58
C GLU A 8 -17.28 -7.28 6.13
N TYR A 9 -17.30 -8.19 5.15
CA TYR A 9 -17.58 -7.93 3.73
C TYR A 9 -16.72 -6.84 3.08
N GLY A 10 -15.45 -6.73 3.49
CA GLY A 10 -14.50 -5.76 2.95
C GLY A 10 -14.47 -4.43 3.71
N ARG A 11 -15.27 -4.29 4.77
CA ARG A 11 -15.23 -3.11 5.65
C ARG A 11 -13.85 -2.97 6.28
N LEU A 12 -13.27 -4.05 6.80
CA LEU A 12 -11.99 -3.96 7.51
C LEU A 12 -10.87 -3.57 6.55
N LEU A 13 -10.81 -4.23 5.39
CA LEU A 13 -9.92 -3.88 4.29
C LEU A 13 -10.03 -2.39 3.92
N PHE A 14 -11.25 -1.90 3.73
CA PHE A 14 -11.49 -0.50 3.36
C PHE A 14 -11.03 0.46 4.47
N GLU A 15 -11.39 0.18 5.72
CA GLU A 15 -11.00 0.99 6.87
C GLU A 15 -9.48 1.04 7.05
N SER A 16 -8.81 -0.11 6.95
CA SER A 16 -7.35 -0.24 7.03
C SER A 16 -6.64 0.59 5.97
N GLU A 17 -7.22 0.76 4.79
CA GLU A 17 -6.65 1.58 3.73
C GLU A 17 -7.06 3.06 3.85
N VAL A 18 -8.32 3.37 4.12
CA VAL A 18 -8.79 4.76 4.09
C VAL A 18 -8.51 5.48 5.40
N TYR A 19 -8.92 4.90 6.53
CA TYR A 19 -8.79 5.58 7.81
C TYR A 19 -7.34 5.64 8.27
N SER A 20 -6.48 4.67 7.94
CA SER A 20 -5.05 4.75 8.30
C SER A 20 -4.35 5.99 7.74
N ARG A 21 -4.77 6.46 6.55
CA ARG A 21 -4.15 7.58 5.84
C ARG A 21 -4.67 8.95 6.23
N ILE A 22 -5.87 9.03 6.79
CA ILE A 22 -6.50 10.31 7.14
C ILE A 22 -6.13 10.65 8.60
N PRO A 23 -5.38 11.74 8.84
CA PRO A 23 -5.13 12.24 10.19
C PRO A 23 -6.44 12.59 10.88
N ARG A 24 -6.52 12.33 12.19
CA ARG A 24 -7.74 12.61 12.97
C ARG A 24 -8.10 14.10 13.03
N SER A 25 -7.12 14.99 12.85
CA SER A 25 -7.37 16.44 12.71
C SER A 25 -8.20 16.78 11.46
N LEU A 26 -8.09 15.99 10.38
CA LEU A 26 -8.87 16.17 9.15
C LEU A 26 -10.18 15.39 9.15
N LEU A 27 -10.29 14.32 9.94
CA LEU A 27 -11.53 13.54 10.11
C LEU A 27 -11.78 13.27 11.60
N PRO A 28 -12.42 14.20 12.32
CA PRO A 28 -12.69 14.05 13.76
C PRO A 28 -13.61 12.88 14.09
N SER A 29 -14.49 12.50 13.16
CA SER A 29 -15.40 11.35 13.30
C SER A 29 -14.73 9.99 13.03
N LYS A 30 -13.43 9.96 12.74
CA LYS A 30 -12.69 8.72 12.47
C LYS A 30 -12.75 7.79 13.71
N PRO A 31 -13.17 6.52 13.54
CA PRO A 31 -13.18 5.55 14.65
C PRO A 31 -11.81 5.39 15.31
N GLU A 32 -11.79 5.04 16.60
CA GLU A 32 -10.56 4.68 17.33
C GLU A 32 -10.06 3.31 16.91
N ASP A 33 -10.96 2.34 16.90
CA ASP A 33 -10.64 0.96 16.61
C ASP A 33 -11.24 0.62 15.24
N PHE A 34 -10.41 0.67 14.19
CA PHE A 34 -10.80 0.38 12.81
C PHE A 34 -9.87 -0.66 12.19
N GLY A 35 -10.35 -1.36 11.16
CA GLY A 35 -9.56 -2.36 10.44
C GLY A 35 -8.97 -3.43 11.37
N TYR A 36 -7.66 -3.64 11.31
CA TYR A 36 -6.93 -4.59 12.18
C TYR A 36 -7.19 -4.37 13.69
N LEU A 37 -7.32 -3.12 14.16
CA LEU A 37 -7.52 -2.81 15.59
C LEU A 37 -8.89 -3.29 16.09
N TYR A 38 -9.90 -3.28 15.22
CA TYR A 38 -11.21 -3.82 15.55
C TYR A 38 -11.14 -5.33 15.81
N ILE A 39 -10.40 -6.08 14.97
CA ILE A 39 -10.19 -7.52 15.17
C ILE A 39 -9.49 -7.78 16.50
N ALA A 40 -8.44 -7.01 16.80
CA ALA A 40 -7.69 -7.11 18.05
C ALA A 40 -8.59 -6.90 19.27
N LYS A 41 -9.43 -5.86 19.24
CA LYS A 41 -10.38 -5.55 20.30
C LYS A 41 -11.41 -6.66 20.55
N VAL A 42 -11.92 -7.29 19.49
CA VAL A 42 -12.97 -8.30 19.65
C VAL A 42 -12.40 -9.67 20.03
N LEU A 43 -11.28 -10.08 19.45
CA LEU A 43 -10.70 -11.41 19.71
C LEU A 43 -9.79 -11.44 20.96
N PHE A 44 -9.13 -10.33 21.29
CA PHE A 44 -8.17 -10.21 22.41
C PHE A 44 -8.47 -8.96 23.26
N PRO A 45 -9.69 -8.83 23.81
CA PRO A 45 -10.11 -7.59 24.48
C PRO A 45 -9.24 -7.26 25.69
N VAL A 46 -8.83 -8.27 26.48
CA VAL A 46 -8.06 -8.04 27.70
C VAL A 46 -6.69 -7.47 27.38
N GLU A 47 -5.99 -8.05 26.41
CA GLU A 47 -4.68 -7.63 25.94
C GLU A 47 -4.76 -6.26 25.25
N PHE A 48 -5.81 -6.04 24.45
CA PHE A 48 -6.08 -4.79 23.76
C PHE A 48 -6.26 -3.62 24.74
N TYR A 49 -7.17 -3.75 25.71
CA TYR A 49 -7.43 -2.69 26.70
C TYR A 49 -6.28 -2.49 27.70
N ARG A 50 -5.40 -3.49 27.86
CA ARG A 50 -4.17 -3.37 28.65
C ARG A 50 -2.99 -2.78 27.87
N ASN A 51 -3.18 -2.41 26.61
CA ASN A 51 -2.11 -1.95 25.71
C ASN A 51 -0.93 -2.94 25.61
N GLN A 52 -1.19 -4.24 25.75
CA GLN A 52 -0.16 -5.29 25.67
C GLN A 52 0.11 -5.75 24.23
N GLY A 53 -0.63 -5.19 23.27
CA GLY A 53 -0.59 -5.59 21.87
C GLY A 53 -1.41 -6.84 21.59
N ALA A 54 -1.79 -7.03 20.33
CA ALA A 54 -2.45 -8.23 19.84
C ALA A 54 -1.51 -9.01 18.90
N PRO A 55 -1.68 -10.34 18.77
CA PRO A 55 -0.86 -11.14 17.86
C PRO A 55 -1.05 -10.72 16.40
N ALA A 56 -0.01 -10.86 15.58
CA ALA A 56 -0.11 -10.59 14.15
C ALA A 56 -1.10 -11.57 13.51
N PHE A 57 -2.19 -11.05 12.94
CA PHE A 57 -3.26 -11.88 12.36
C PHE A 57 -2.91 -12.41 10.96
N GLY A 58 -1.82 -11.95 10.34
CA GLY A 58 -1.45 -12.34 8.98
C GLY A 58 -2.61 -12.10 8.01
N TYR A 59 -3.15 -13.17 7.40
CA TYR A 59 -4.33 -13.08 6.54
C TYR A 59 -5.67 -12.98 7.28
N GLY A 60 -5.66 -12.93 8.62
CA GLY A 60 -6.85 -12.97 9.46
C GLY A 60 -7.85 -11.84 9.17
N GLU A 61 -7.38 -10.67 8.75
CA GLU A 61 -8.26 -9.58 8.30
C GLU A 61 -9.04 -9.94 7.04
N TYR A 62 -8.38 -10.56 6.05
CA TYR A 62 -9.07 -11.04 4.85
C TYR A 62 -10.05 -12.18 5.16
N TYR A 63 -9.73 -13.04 6.14
CA TYR A 63 -10.65 -14.09 6.61
C TYR A 63 -11.83 -13.52 7.41
N ALA A 64 -11.63 -12.42 8.12
CA ALA A 64 -12.70 -11.69 8.79
C ALA A 64 -13.64 -11.00 7.79
N ASP A 65 -13.10 -10.47 6.68
CA ASP A 65 -13.90 -9.85 5.62
C ASP A 65 -14.58 -10.85 4.70
N PHE A 66 -13.86 -11.86 4.20
CA PHE A 66 -14.31 -12.73 3.10
C PHE A 66 -14.52 -14.19 3.49
N GLY A 67 -14.09 -14.62 4.67
CA GLY A 67 -14.28 -16.00 5.14
C GLY A 67 -13.71 -17.06 4.21
N LEU A 68 -14.56 -17.97 3.75
CA LEU A 68 -14.17 -19.03 2.82
C LEU A 68 -13.82 -18.50 1.41
N PHE A 69 -14.18 -17.25 1.09
CA PHE A 69 -13.81 -16.61 -0.18
C PHE A 69 -12.43 -15.97 -0.16
N THR A 70 -11.74 -15.91 0.98
CA THR A 70 -10.40 -15.34 1.09
C THR A 70 -9.39 -15.93 0.10
N PRO A 71 -9.30 -17.26 -0.11
CA PRO A 71 -8.37 -17.81 -1.10
C PRO A 71 -8.64 -17.31 -2.52
N PHE A 72 -9.91 -17.14 -2.90
CA PHE A 72 -10.28 -16.60 -4.21
C PHE A 72 -9.87 -15.13 -4.33
N TYR A 73 -10.12 -14.32 -3.30
CA TYR A 73 -9.66 -12.94 -3.26
C TYR A 73 -8.13 -12.84 -3.38
N LEU A 74 -7.38 -13.66 -2.66
CA LEU A 74 -5.92 -13.69 -2.72
C LEU A 74 -5.40 -14.15 -4.08
N ALA A 75 -6.04 -15.15 -4.70
CA ALA A 75 -5.68 -15.61 -6.04
C ALA A 75 -5.91 -14.53 -7.10
N ILE A 76 -7.08 -13.87 -7.08
CA ILE A 76 -7.42 -12.80 -8.03
C ILE A 76 -6.48 -11.61 -7.84
N SER A 77 -6.31 -11.13 -6.59
CA SER A 77 -5.42 -10.00 -6.31
C SER A 77 -3.96 -10.31 -6.65
N GLY A 78 -3.50 -11.54 -6.41
CA GLY A 78 -2.17 -12.01 -6.83
C GLY A 78 -2.01 -12.05 -8.35
N ALA A 79 -3.00 -12.55 -9.08
CA ALA A 79 -2.97 -12.58 -10.55
C ALA A 79 -2.92 -11.16 -11.13
N VAL A 80 -3.73 -10.23 -10.61
CA VAL A 80 -3.70 -8.81 -11.00
C VAL A 80 -2.33 -8.20 -10.74
N LYS A 81 -1.75 -8.41 -9.55
CA LYS A 81 -0.39 -7.95 -9.24
C LYS A 81 0.66 -8.52 -10.19
N GLY A 82 0.56 -9.81 -10.54
CA GLY A 82 1.46 -10.45 -11.50
C GLY A 82 1.37 -9.87 -12.91
N VAL A 83 0.17 -9.56 -13.40
CA VAL A 83 -0.03 -8.89 -14.70
C VAL A 83 0.60 -7.50 -14.70
N ILE A 84 0.40 -6.73 -13.63
CA ILE A 84 0.98 -5.39 -13.47
C ILE A 84 2.51 -5.47 -13.38
N ALA A 85 3.04 -6.42 -12.61
CA ALA A 85 4.48 -6.64 -12.50
C ALA A 85 5.10 -6.98 -13.87
N LYS A 86 4.46 -7.85 -14.66
CA LYS A 86 4.90 -8.19 -16.02
C LYS A 86 4.92 -6.97 -16.93
N TYR A 87 3.90 -6.10 -16.84
CA TYR A 87 3.86 -4.86 -17.61
C TYR A 87 5.08 -3.97 -17.31
N PHE A 88 5.35 -3.69 -16.03
CA PHE A 88 6.50 -2.85 -15.65
C PHE A 88 7.84 -3.49 -15.95
N TYR A 89 7.97 -4.80 -15.79
CA TYR A 89 9.15 -5.55 -16.20
C TYR A 89 9.45 -5.38 -17.70
N ASN A 90 8.45 -5.60 -18.56
CA ASN A 90 8.62 -5.42 -20.01
C ASN A 90 8.97 -3.97 -20.36
N ARG A 91 8.45 -2.99 -19.61
CA ARG A 91 8.80 -1.59 -19.81
C ARG A 91 10.25 -1.30 -19.42
N LEU A 92 10.73 -1.87 -18.32
CA LEU A 92 12.11 -1.75 -17.85
C LEU A 92 13.14 -2.32 -18.81
N LEU A 93 12.79 -3.39 -19.53
CA LEU A 93 13.67 -3.95 -20.57
C LEU A 93 13.92 -2.98 -21.73
N ASN A 94 12.97 -2.08 -22.00
CA ASN A 94 13.07 -1.11 -23.10
C ASN A 94 13.58 0.27 -22.62
N ASP A 95 13.31 0.62 -21.36
CA ASP A 95 13.63 1.92 -20.78
C ASP A 95 14.03 1.73 -19.31
N SER A 96 15.32 1.96 -19.01
CA SER A 96 15.90 1.83 -17.66
C SER A 96 15.53 3.00 -16.74
N ASN A 97 14.23 3.29 -16.63
CA ASN A 97 13.69 4.37 -15.83
C ASN A 97 13.41 3.91 -14.39
N ALA A 98 13.99 4.61 -13.42
CA ALA A 98 13.80 4.37 -11.99
C ALA A 98 12.32 4.37 -11.56
N CYS A 99 11.45 5.11 -12.25
CA CYS A 99 10.02 5.16 -11.96
C CYS A 99 9.35 3.80 -12.21
N PHE A 100 9.63 3.15 -13.35
CA PHE A 100 9.11 1.81 -13.64
C PHE A 100 9.72 0.77 -12.70
N PHE A 101 10.95 0.97 -12.25
CA PHE A 101 11.63 0.07 -11.31
C PHE A 101 10.92 0.04 -9.96
N ILE A 102 10.56 1.21 -9.43
CA ILE A 102 9.81 1.34 -8.17
C ILE A 102 8.44 0.68 -8.25
N LEU A 103 7.72 0.89 -9.35
CA LEU A 103 6.41 0.28 -9.56
C LEU A 103 6.49 -1.23 -9.77
N PHE A 104 7.54 -1.71 -10.41
CA PHE A 104 7.84 -3.14 -10.52
C PHE A 104 8.08 -3.77 -9.14
N LEU A 105 8.97 -3.19 -8.32
CA LEU A 105 9.26 -3.67 -6.97
C LEU A 105 7.99 -3.70 -6.09
N PHE A 106 7.20 -2.63 -6.13
CA PHE A 106 5.91 -2.58 -5.44
C PHE A 106 4.98 -3.72 -5.87
N SER A 107 4.88 -3.97 -7.18
CA SER A 107 4.04 -5.03 -7.74
C SER A 107 4.50 -6.44 -7.32
N CYS A 108 5.80 -6.63 -7.11
CA CYS A 108 6.38 -7.84 -6.54
C CYS A 108 6.16 -7.98 -5.02
N GLY A 109 5.55 -6.99 -4.37
CA GLY A 109 5.34 -6.97 -2.92
C GLY A 109 6.60 -6.58 -2.12
N VAL A 110 7.61 -5.99 -2.77
CA VAL A 110 8.79 -5.49 -2.09
C VAL A 110 8.48 -4.10 -1.52
N GLY A 111 8.39 -4.00 -0.21
CA GLY A 111 8.23 -2.73 0.49
C GLY A 111 9.51 -1.90 0.40
N ILE A 112 9.48 -0.82 -0.39
CA ILE A 112 10.62 0.10 -0.51
C ILE A 112 10.73 0.99 0.74
N ILE A 113 9.57 1.33 1.32
CA ILE A 113 9.49 2.00 2.62
C ILE A 113 9.17 0.92 3.66
N PRO A 114 10.05 0.68 4.65
CA PRO A 114 9.80 -0.30 5.71
C PRO A 114 8.80 0.29 6.72
N VAL A 115 7.53 0.42 6.32
CA VAL A 115 6.43 0.76 7.22
C VAL A 115 5.66 -0.51 7.56
N SER A 116 5.26 -0.64 8.83
CA SER A 116 5.02 -1.95 9.45
C SER A 116 3.81 -2.73 8.92
N MET A 117 2.81 -2.10 8.28
CA MET A 117 1.67 -2.76 7.64
C MET A 117 0.93 -1.78 6.71
N GLY A 118 0.44 -2.24 5.55
CA GLY A 118 -0.48 -1.50 4.67
C GLY A 118 -0.18 -1.67 3.18
N TYR A 119 -1.21 -1.59 2.32
CA TYR A 119 -1.01 -1.58 0.87
C TYR A 119 -0.58 -0.19 0.40
N LEU A 120 0.73 0.09 0.46
CA LEU A 120 1.33 1.42 0.25
C LEU A 120 1.34 1.91 -1.22
N LEU A 121 0.32 1.59 -2.02
CA LEU A 121 0.29 1.94 -3.45
C LEU A 121 0.40 3.44 -3.67
N SER A 122 -0.38 4.23 -2.94
CA SER A 122 -0.37 5.69 -3.03
C SER A 122 1.01 6.28 -2.78
N GLU A 123 1.73 5.74 -1.81
CA GLU A 123 3.05 6.18 -1.38
C GLU A 123 4.10 5.83 -2.44
N HIS A 124 4.02 4.63 -3.03
CA HIS A 124 4.91 4.23 -4.12
C HIS A 124 4.64 5.02 -5.40
N LEU A 125 3.38 5.32 -5.72
CA LEU A 125 3.02 6.23 -6.82
C LEU A 125 3.56 7.64 -6.59
N PHE A 126 3.44 8.15 -5.37
CA PHE A 126 3.94 9.48 -5.00
C PHE A 126 5.46 9.57 -5.12
N ILE A 127 6.20 8.56 -4.65
CA ILE A 127 7.66 8.48 -4.81
C ILE A 127 8.05 8.40 -6.29
N ALA A 128 7.38 7.53 -7.06
CA ALA A 128 7.63 7.41 -8.49
C ALA A 128 7.39 8.75 -9.21
N PHE A 129 6.33 9.47 -8.84
CA PHE A 129 6.02 10.79 -9.38
C PHE A 129 7.08 11.85 -9.02
N ILE A 130 7.51 11.92 -7.76
CA ILE A 130 8.57 12.86 -7.34
C ILE A 130 9.85 12.60 -8.10
N LEU A 131 10.27 11.33 -8.22
CA LEU A 131 11.49 10.99 -8.94
C LEU A 131 11.38 11.31 -10.42
N PHE A 132 10.23 11.04 -11.04
CA PHE A 132 9.96 11.46 -12.40
C PHE A 132 10.11 12.97 -12.56
N ALA A 133 9.49 13.77 -11.69
CA ALA A 133 9.58 15.23 -11.72
C ALA A 133 11.03 15.71 -11.53
N MET A 134 11.78 15.14 -10.59
CA MET A 134 13.17 15.52 -10.31
C MET A 134 14.12 15.20 -11.48
N ILE A 135 13.98 14.02 -12.10
CA ILE A 135 14.80 13.61 -13.25
C ILE A 135 14.55 14.54 -14.43
N ASN A 136 13.28 14.82 -14.74
CA ASN A 136 12.92 15.71 -15.85
C ASN A 136 13.31 17.18 -15.59
N ALA A 137 13.16 17.67 -14.35
CA ALA A 137 13.58 19.02 -13.98
C ALA A 137 15.11 19.20 -14.10
N LYS A 138 15.91 18.20 -13.69
CA LYS A 138 17.37 18.22 -13.88
C LYS A 138 17.77 18.19 -15.36
N LEU A 139 17.09 17.39 -16.18
CA LEU A 139 17.32 17.36 -17.64
C LEU A 139 17.03 18.71 -18.28
N PHE A 140 15.95 19.39 -17.87
CA PHE A 140 15.61 20.73 -18.36
C PHE A 140 16.64 21.79 -17.95
N GLY A 141 17.13 21.74 -16.71
CA GLY A 141 18.19 22.62 -16.22
C GLY A 141 19.56 22.38 -16.87
N ALA A 142 19.86 21.12 -17.24
CA ALA A 142 21.10 20.77 -17.93
C ALA A 142 21.12 21.23 -19.39
N ASN A 143 20.01 21.10 -20.12
CA ASN A 143 19.91 21.56 -21.51
C ASN A 143 20.03 23.10 -21.65
N ASN A 144 19.49 23.87 -20.69
CA ASN A 144 19.63 25.33 -20.70
C ASN A 144 21.08 25.82 -20.43
N LYS A 145 21.86 25.07 -19.65
CA LYS A 145 23.29 25.37 -19.44
C LYS A 145 24.15 25.02 -20.66
N HIS A 146 23.79 23.98 -21.41
CA HIS A 146 24.55 23.60 -22.60
C HIS A 146 24.33 24.58 -23.77
N ASN A 147 23.11 25.10 -23.95
CA ASN A 147 22.83 26.06 -25.03
C ASN A 147 23.43 27.45 -24.78
N SER A 148 23.66 27.84 -23.53
CA SER A 148 24.30 29.12 -23.17
C SER A 148 25.82 29.11 -23.27
N SER A 149 26.46 27.93 -23.37
CA SER A 149 27.92 27.83 -23.58
C SER A 149 28.33 27.73 -25.05
N ILE A 150 27.38 27.51 -25.98
CA ILE A 150 27.63 27.46 -27.42
C ILE A 150 27.41 28.84 -28.08
N SER A 151 26.73 29.76 -27.39
CA SER A 151 26.41 31.10 -27.88
C SER A 151 27.41 32.21 -27.48
N ASN A 152 28.59 31.86 -26.98
CA ASN A 152 29.71 32.77 -26.69
C ASN A 152 30.95 32.33 -27.47
#